data_AF-A0A957SZS1-F1
#
_entry.id   AF-A0A957SZS1-F1
#
_cell.length_a   1.000
_cell.length_b   1.000
_cell.length_c   1.000
_cell.angle_alpha   90.00
_cell.angle_beta   90.00
_cell.angle_gamma   90.00
#
_symmetry.space_group_name_H-M   'P 1'
#
loop_
_entity.id
_entity.type
_entity.pdbx_description
1 polymer ?
#
loop_
_entity_poly.entity_id
_entity_poly.type
_entity_poly.pdbx_seq_one_letter_code
_entity_poly.pdbx_strand_id
1 'polypeptide(L)'
;LIVAPPKAGKTQLLEGIAAAIHAENPETRIVALLVDERPEEVTHFKRHVEAEVLASSNDQGIDAHVNLAELTMAHICVELECGRDVVVLIDSLTRLGRAYNLHGAGARRTMSGGIDAKALEMPRRFFGLARNIENGGSVTVIATALIETGSRMDDYIYEEFKSTGNSEIVLDRELAEARIYPAINIAASGTRKEELLYTPDEIARLVSLRRWLSGGSPQAAMRGLLKLIDKTPDNATLLQALNPAYEAKETTAKPARQSTPPRKSSTRAGSNQGKEKPTKAKRTLTSPATARARRAKPKTKKD
;
A
#
# COMPACT_ATOMS: atom_id res chain seq x y z
N LEU A 1 -6.54 1.08 -3.51
CA LEU A 1 -6.11 -0.30 -3.22
C LEU A 1 -6.47 -0.62 -1.78
N ILE A 2 -7.11 -1.76 -1.55
CA ILE A 2 -7.26 -2.34 -0.21
C ILE A 2 -6.17 -3.41 -0.08
N VAL A 3 -5.10 -3.07 0.61
CA VAL A 3 -3.93 -3.93 0.78
C VAL A 3 -4.15 -4.76 2.03
N ALA A 4 -4.26 -6.08 1.90
CA ALA A 4 -4.69 -6.91 3.01
C ALA A 4 -3.95 -8.24 3.07
N PRO A 5 -3.50 -8.67 4.26
CA PRO A 5 -3.13 -10.06 4.47
C PRO A 5 -4.37 -10.96 4.41
N PRO A 6 -4.19 -12.27 4.16
CA PRO A 6 -5.28 -13.23 4.25
C PRO A 6 -6.01 -13.13 5.60
N LYS A 7 -7.34 -13.24 5.59
CA LYS A 7 -8.22 -13.19 6.78
C LYS A 7 -8.25 -11.86 7.54
N ALA A 8 -7.78 -10.76 6.95
CA ALA A 8 -7.82 -9.43 7.59
C ALA A 8 -9.18 -8.71 7.51
N GLY A 9 -10.18 -9.31 6.85
CA GLY A 9 -11.52 -8.71 6.69
C GLY A 9 -11.72 -7.93 5.38
N LYS A 10 -10.91 -8.20 4.34
CA LYS A 10 -11.01 -7.53 3.02
C LYS A 10 -12.43 -7.53 2.44
N THR A 11 -13.12 -8.66 2.52
CA THR A 11 -14.43 -8.86 1.90
C THR A 11 -15.48 -8.02 2.60
N GLN A 12 -15.52 -8.06 3.94
CA GLN A 12 -16.44 -7.24 4.74
C GLN A 12 -16.23 -5.74 4.52
N LEU A 13 -14.97 -5.31 4.38
CA LEU A 13 -14.68 -3.91 4.04
C LEU A 13 -15.18 -3.55 2.65
N LEU A 14 -14.97 -4.41 1.65
CA LEU A 14 -15.44 -4.18 0.28
C LEU A 14 -16.97 -4.15 0.19
N GLU A 15 -17.65 -5.05 0.89
CA GLU A 15 -19.11 -5.10 1.04
C GLU A 15 -19.64 -3.81 1.69
N GLY A 16 -19.02 -3.37 2.79
CA GLY A 16 -19.39 -2.13 3.48
C GLY A 16 -19.20 -0.88 2.60
N ILE A 17 -18.12 -0.84 1.80
CA ILE A 17 -17.90 0.24 0.84
C ILE A 17 -19.00 0.25 -0.22
N ALA A 18 -19.34 -0.91 -0.80
CA ALA A 18 -20.38 -1.01 -1.81
C ALA A 18 -21.74 -0.54 -1.27
N ALA A 19 -22.12 -1.00 -0.07
CA ALA A 19 -23.36 -0.61 0.59
C ALA A 19 -23.40 0.90 0.89
N ALA A 20 -22.29 1.48 1.36
CA ALA A 20 -22.21 2.92 1.62
C ALA A 20 -22.33 3.76 0.34
N ILE A 21 -21.69 3.33 -0.76
CA ILE A 21 -21.80 4.01 -2.06
C ILE A 21 -23.23 3.95 -2.57
N HIS A 22 -23.87 2.78 -2.51
CA HIS A 22 -25.25 2.64 -2.98
C HIS A 22 -26.23 3.49 -2.14
N ALA A 23 -26.04 3.53 -0.82
CA ALA A 23 -26.88 4.33 0.06
C ALA A 23 -26.74 5.84 -0.19
N GLU A 24 -25.53 6.33 -0.48
CA GLU A 24 -25.26 7.75 -0.71
C GLU A 24 -25.58 8.20 -2.14
N ASN A 25 -25.29 7.37 -3.13
CA ASN A 25 -25.51 7.66 -4.54
C ASN A 25 -26.07 6.44 -5.30
N PRO A 26 -27.40 6.21 -5.24
CA PRO A 26 -28.04 5.05 -5.85
C PRO A 26 -27.89 4.96 -7.38
N GLU A 27 -27.66 6.09 -8.05
CA GLU A 27 -27.46 6.16 -9.50
C GLU A 27 -26.07 5.67 -9.92
N THR A 28 -25.12 5.59 -8.98
CA THR A 28 -23.77 5.09 -9.26
C THR A 28 -23.84 3.60 -9.58
N ARG A 29 -23.40 3.23 -10.78
CA ARG A 29 -23.34 1.83 -11.16
C ARG A 29 -22.17 1.17 -10.46
N ILE A 30 -22.43 0.11 -9.70
CA ILE A 30 -21.40 -0.69 -9.03
C ILE A 30 -21.25 -2.00 -9.79
N VAL A 31 -20.05 -2.25 -10.31
CA VAL A 31 -19.66 -3.50 -10.99
C VAL A 31 -18.63 -4.21 -10.13
N ALA A 32 -18.91 -5.46 -9.74
CA ALA A 32 -17.98 -6.28 -8.97
C ALA A 32 -17.37 -7.37 -9.86
N LEU A 33 -16.06 -7.31 -10.06
CA LEU A 33 -15.28 -8.33 -10.77
C LEU A 33 -14.61 -9.28 -9.76
N LEU A 34 -15.11 -10.51 -9.68
CA LEU A 34 -14.61 -11.55 -8.78
C LEU A 34 -13.89 -12.64 -9.60
N VAL A 35 -12.57 -12.74 -9.45
CA VAL A 35 -11.75 -13.63 -10.28
C VAL A 35 -10.97 -14.60 -9.41
N ASP A 36 -11.02 -15.88 -9.79
CA ASP A 36 -10.35 -16.98 -9.08
C ASP A 36 -10.75 -17.04 -7.58
N GLU A 37 -11.94 -16.54 -7.25
CA GLU A 37 -12.46 -16.60 -5.89
C GLU A 37 -13.30 -17.86 -5.67
N ARG A 38 -13.49 -18.24 -4.41
CA ARG A 38 -14.24 -19.46 -4.10
C ARG A 38 -15.72 -19.32 -4.47
N PRO A 39 -16.38 -20.36 -5.01
CA PRO A 39 -17.79 -20.28 -5.43
C PRO A 39 -18.75 -19.84 -4.32
N GLU A 40 -18.51 -20.23 -3.07
CA GLU A 40 -19.30 -19.82 -1.92
C GLU A 40 -19.14 -18.34 -1.58
N GLU A 41 -17.94 -17.77 -1.78
CA GLU A 41 -17.66 -16.35 -1.57
C GLU A 41 -18.30 -15.51 -2.68
N VAL A 42 -18.26 -15.99 -3.93
CA VAL A 42 -18.99 -15.38 -5.06
C VAL A 42 -20.50 -15.37 -4.78
N THR A 43 -21.03 -16.49 -4.29
CA THR A 43 -22.46 -16.61 -3.96
C THR A 43 -22.85 -15.70 -2.81
N HIS A 44 -21.98 -15.57 -1.78
CA HIS A 44 -22.18 -14.64 -0.68
C HIS A 44 -22.28 -13.20 -1.20
N PHE A 45 -21.30 -12.77 -2.00
CA PHE A 45 -21.23 -11.42 -2.54
C PHE A 45 -22.47 -11.08 -3.37
N LYS A 46 -22.89 -11.99 -4.26
CA LYS A 46 -24.10 -11.83 -5.09
C LYS A 46 -25.39 -11.64 -4.29
N ARG A 47 -25.46 -12.17 -3.08
CA ARG A 47 -26.68 -12.13 -2.25
C ARG A 47 -26.72 -10.93 -1.31
N HIS A 48 -25.57 -10.37 -0.96
CA HIS A 48 -25.46 -9.35 0.08
C HIS A 48 -25.02 -7.99 -0.44
N VAL A 49 -24.51 -7.90 -1.67
CA VAL A 49 -24.03 -6.65 -2.25
C VAL A 49 -24.88 -6.27 -3.44
N GLU A 50 -25.43 -5.05 -3.40
CA GLU A 50 -26.13 -4.44 -4.52
C GLU A 50 -25.12 -3.95 -5.56
N ALA A 51 -24.66 -4.90 -6.38
CA ALA A 51 -23.74 -4.67 -7.47
C ALA A 51 -24.01 -5.64 -8.62
N GLU A 52 -23.63 -5.23 -9.84
CA GLU A 52 -23.54 -6.14 -10.96
C GLU A 52 -22.31 -7.04 -10.79
N VAL A 53 -22.54 -8.30 -10.41
CA VAL A 53 -21.46 -9.25 -10.11
C VAL A 53 -21.06 -10.05 -11.34
N LEU A 54 -19.90 -9.71 -11.90
CA LEU A 54 -19.20 -10.44 -12.95
C LEU A 54 -18.16 -11.35 -12.30
N ALA A 55 -18.38 -12.66 -12.32
CA ALA A 55 -17.53 -13.59 -11.60
C ALA A 55 -17.06 -14.78 -12.43
N SER A 56 -15.80 -15.16 -12.25
CA SER A 56 -15.23 -16.42 -12.70
C SER A 56 -14.52 -17.06 -11.51
N SER A 57 -15.19 -18.02 -10.87
CA SER A 57 -14.69 -18.72 -9.68
C SER A 57 -13.50 -19.63 -9.97
N ASN A 58 -12.77 -20.04 -8.94
CA ASN A 58 -11.53 -20.82 -9.03
C ASN A 58 -11.65 -22.23 -9.65
N ASP A 59 -12.87 -22.70 -9.91
CA ASP A 59 -13.17 -23.94 -10.63
C ASP A 59 -13.20 -23.73 -12.16
N GLN A 60 -13.11 -22.48 -12.63
CA GLN A 60 -13.04 -22.12 -14.05
C GLN A 60 -11.59 -22.13 -14.57
N GLY A 61 -11.44 -22.19 -15.89
CA GLY A 61 -10.13 -22.13 -16.55
C GLY A 61 -9.52 -20.72 -16.54
N ILE A 62 -8.20 -20.64 -16.69
CA ILE A 62 -7.46 -19.36 -16.77
C ILE A 62 -7.97 -18.46 -17.91
N ASP A 63 -8.32 -19.05 -19.07
CA ASP A 63 -8.86 -18.27 -20.19
C ASP A 63 -10.21 -17.61 -19.83
N ALA A 64 -11.04 -18.25 -19.00
CA ALA A 64 -12.28 -17.66 -18.54
C ALA A 64 -12.03 -16.44 -17.65
N HIS A 65 -11.04 -16.50 -16.76
CA HIS A 65 -10.64 -15.37 -15.93
C HIS A 65 -10.17 -14.18 -16.77
N VAL A 66 -9.28 -14.43 -17.73
CA VAL A 66 -8.73 -13.40 -18.63
C VAL A 66 -9.83 -12.79 -19.49
N ASN A 67 -10.63 -13.63 -20.17
CA ASN A 67 -11.71 -13.16 -21.04
C ASN A 67 -12.75 -12.34 -20.28
N LEU A 68 -13.14 -12.77 -19.08
CA LEU A 68 -14.09 -12.01 -18.25
C LEU A 68 -13.52 -10.64 -17.87
N ALA A 69 -12.24 -10.57 -17.49
CA ALA A 69 -11.61 -9.31 -17.14
C ALA A 69 -11.52 -8.35 -18.34
N GLU A 70 -11.20 -8.85 -19.54
CA GLU A 70 -11.14 -8.05 -20.77
C GLU A 70 -12.53 -7.55 -21.19
N LEU A 71 -13.55 -8.40 -21.12
CA LEU A 71 -14.95 -8.02 -21.36
C LEU A 71 -15.41 -6.96 -20.36
N THR A 72 -15.07 -7.11 -19.07
CA THR A 72 -15.38 -6.12 -18.04
C THR A 72 -14.70 -4.80 -18.34
N MET A 73 -13.41 -4.81 -18.65
CA MET A 73 -12.66 -3.62 -19.03
C MET A 73 -13.31 -2.89 -20.23
N ALA A 74 -13.69 -3.63 -21.28
CA ALA A 74 -14.38 -3.04 -22.43
C ALA A 74 -15.75 -2.45 -22.05
N HIS A 75 -16.53 -3.15 -21.22
CA HIS A 75 -17.81 -2.66 -20.72
C HIS A 75 -17.66 -1.34 -19.95
N ILE A 76 -16.68 -1.25 -19.05
CA ILE A 76 -16.40 -0.04 -18.26
C ILE A 76 -15.96 1.14 -19.15
N CYS A 77 -15.16 0.89 -20.20
CA CYS A 77 -14.81 1.93 -21.17
C CYS A 77 -16.07 2.49 -21.87
N VAL A 78 -17.01 1.64 -22.26
CA VAL A 78 -18.26 2.09 -22.89
C VAL A 78 -19.12 2.93 -21.92
N GLU A 79 -19.18 2.55 -20.64
CA GLU A 79 -19.91 3.34 -19.64
C GLU A 79 -19.28 4.73 -19.45
N LEU A 80 -17.93 4.83 -19.43
CA LEU A 80 -17.21 6.11 -19.41
C LEU A 80 -17.53 6.98 -20.63
N GLU A 81 -17.51 6.40 -21.83
CA GLU A 81 -17.83 7.10 -23.08
C GLU A 81 -19.27 7.61 -23.12
N CYS A 82 -20.18 6.92 -22.42
CA CYS A 82 -21.56 7.36 -22.24
C CYS A 82 -21.72 8.45 -21.16
N GLY A 83 -20.63 8.90 -20.53
CA GLY A 83 -20.68 9.93 -19.50
C GLY A 83 -21.20 9.45 -18.13
N ARG A 84 -21.11 8.15 -17.84
CA ARG A 84 -21.62 7.55 -16.59
C ARG A 84 -20.54 7.41 -15.51
N ASP A 85 -20.96 7.58 -14.26
CA ASP A 85 -20.13 7.31 -13.09
C ASP A 85 -20.24 5.84 -12.68
N VAL A 86 -19.10 5.14 -12.68
CA VAL A 86 -19.04 3.71 -12.39
C VAL A 86 -17.99 3.41 -11.33
N VAL A 87 -18.38 2.60 -10.35
CA VAL A 87 -17.48 2.04 -9.35
C VAL A 87 -17.20 0.58 -9.70
N VAL A 88 -15.94 0.23 -9.84
CA VAL A 88 -15.49 -1.13 -10.10
C VAL A 88 -14.82 -1.70 -8.87
N LEU A 89 -15.41 -2.75 -8.30
CA LEU A 89 -14.85 -3.50 -7.18
C LEU A 89 -14.10 -4.72 -7.74
N ILE A 90 -12.81 -4.87 -7.46
CA ILE A 90 -12.01 -6.01 -7.93
C ILE A 90 -11.51 -6.82 -6.74
N ASP A 91 -11.94 -8.08 -6.64
CA ASP A 91 -11.43 -9.04 -5.66
C ASP A 91 -10.87 -10.28 -6.39
N SER A 92 -9.56 -10.34 -6.67
CA SER A 92 -8.50 -9.38 -6.34
C SER A 92 -7.57 -9.10 -7.51
N LEU A 93 -6.86 -7.96 -7.47
CA LEU A 93 -5.80 -7.67 -8.46
C LEU A 93 -4.65 -8.67 -8.39
N THR A 94 -4.36 -9.22 -7.22
CA THR A 94 -3.33 -10.26 -7.07
C THR A 94 -3.71 -11.53 -7.84
N ARG A 95 -4.97 -11.99 -7.67
CA ARG A 95 -5.50 -13.14 -8.43
C ARG A 95 -5.56 -12.86 -9.92
N LEU A 96 -5.97 -11.65 -10.31
CA LEU A 96 -5.97 -11.23 -11.71
C LEU A 96 -4.55 -11.26 -12.32
N GLY A 97 -3.57 -10.70 -11.62
CA GLY A 97 -2.16 -10.71 -12.05
C GLY A 97 -1.60 -12.13 -12.20
N ARG A 98 -1.97 -13.05 -11.29
CA ARG A 98 -1.63 -14.47 -11.40
C ARG A 98 -2.25 -15.12 -12.64
N ALA A 99 -3.53 -14.86 -12.91
CA ALA A 99 -4.24 -15.42 -14.06
C ALA A 99 -3.58 -14.99 -15.38
N TYR A 100 -3.28 -13.70 -15.55
CA TYR A 100 -2.57 -13.22 -16.75
C TYR A 100 -1.15 -13.78 -16.87
N ASN A 101 -0.44 -13.95 -15.75
CA ASN A 101 0.89 -14.55 -15.77
C ASN A 101 0.86 -16.02 -16.19
N LEU A 102 -0.15 -16.79 -15.73
CA LEU A 102 -0.35 -18.17 -16.15
C LEU A 102 -0.78 -18.28 -17.61
N HIS A 103 -1.65 -17.39 -18.08
CA HIS A 103 -2.07 -17.34 -19.48
C HIS A 103 -0.88 -17.05 -20.43
N GLY A 104 0.07 -16.20 -20.00
CA GLY A 104 1.29 -15.87 -20.74
C GLY A 104 2.44 -16.88 -20.64
N ALA A 105 2.32 -17.95 -19.83
CA ALA A 105 3.43 -18.82 -19.40
C ALA A 105 4.10 -19.69 -20.51
N GLY A 106 3.90 -19.37 -21.79
CA GLY A 106 4.68 -19.88 -22.93
C GLY A 106 5.86 -18.98 -23.37
N ALA A 107 5.97 -17.76 -22.85
CA ALA A 107 7.01 -16.80 -23.23
C ALA A 107 8.29 -16.97 -22.36
N ARG A 108 9.42 -17.28 -23.01
CA ARG A 108 10.72 -17.66 -22.39
C ARG A 108 11.46 -16.58 -21.57
N ARG A 109 10.78 -15.58 -20.99
CA ARG A 109 11.44 -14.49 -20.23
C ARG A 109 10.78 -14.25 -18.88
N THR A 110 11.07 -15.13 -17.91
CA THR A 110 10.70 -14.93 -16.50
C THR A 110 11.63 -13.93 -15.81
N MET A 111 11.08 -12.91 -15.15
CA MET A 111 11.82 -12.01 -14.26
C MET A 111 12.08 -12.66 -12.89
N SER A 112 12.88 -12.02 -12.03
CA SER A 112 13.08 -12.48 -10.64
C SER A 112 11.74 -12.48 -9.89
N GLY A 113 11.24 -13.66 -9.51
CA GLY A 113 9.90 -13.83 -8.92
C GLY A 113 8.94 -14.67 -9.77
N GLY A 114 9.34 -15.08 -10.98
CA GLY A 114 8.54 -15.98 -11.82
C GLY A 114 7.42 -15.28 -12.61
N ILE A 115 7.49 -13.96 -12.74
CA ILE A 115 6.52 -13.15 -13.48
C ILE A 115 7.13 -12.73 -14.82
N ASP A 116 6.38 -12.86 -15.90
CA ASP A 116 6.71 -12.25 -17.20
C ASP A 116 6.47 -10.74 -17.12
N ALA A 117 7.44 -9.93 -17.56
CA ALA A 117 7.32 -8.46 -17.59
C ALA A 117 6.06 -7.96 -18.33
N LYS A 118 5.55 -8.73 -19.29
CA LYS A 118 4.32 -8.42 -20.03
C LYS A 118 3.04 -8.91 -19.35
N ALA A 119 3.12 -9.87 -18.44
CA ALA A 119 1.93 -10.47 -17.80
C ALA A 119 1.08 -9.43 -17.06
N LEU A 120 1.72 -8.42 -16.46
CA LEU A 120 1.00 -7.40 -15.69
C LEU A 120 0.57 -6.19 -16.53
N GLU A 121 0.85 -6.18 -17.84
CA GLU A 121 0.46 -5.05 -18.69
C GLU A 121 -1.05 -4.83 -18.70
N MET A 122 -1.83 -5.87 -18.98
CA MET A 122 -3.28 -5.78 -19.05
C MET A 122 -3.92 -5.47 -17.69
N PRO A 123 -3.56 -6.15 -16.59
CA PRO A 123 -4.03 -5.77 -15.26
C PRO A 123 -3.70 -4.32 -14.88
N ARG A 124 -2.49 -3.82 -15.21
CA ARG A 124 -2.12 -2.41 -14.95
C ARG A 124 -2.97 -1.46 -15.77
N ARG A 125 -3.24 -1.77 -17.05
CA ARG A 125 -4.14 -0.97 -17.90
C ARG A 125 -5.55 -0.93 -17.33
N PHE A 126 -6.09 -2.05 -16.88
CA PHE A 126 -7.40 -2.10 -16.24
C PHE A 126 -7.41 -1.24 -14.98
N PHE A 127 -6.47 -1.44 -14.07
CA PHE A 127 -6.41 -0.62 -12.85
C PHE A 127 -6.21 0.88 -13.15
N GLY A 128 -5.45 1.20 -14.19
CA GLY A 128 -5.25 2.56 -14.71
C GLY A 128 -6.42 3.14 -15.53
N LEU A 129 -7.52 2.41 -15.71
CA LEU A 129 -8.76 3.01 -16.22
C LEU A 129 -9.34 4.02 -15.23
N ALA A 130 -9.11 3.82 -13.94
CA ALA A 130 -9.60 4.70 -12.88
C ALA A 130 -9.19 6.15 -13.13
N ARG A 131 -10.17 7.01 -13.40
CA ARG A 131 -9.98 8.43 -13.69
C ARG A 131 -11.30 9.18 -13.56
N ASN A 132 -11.19 10.47 -13.28
CA ASN A 132 -12.28 11.42 -13.45
C ASN A 132 -12.10 12.13 -14.80
N ILE A 133 -13.13 12.17 -15.65
CA ILE A 133 -13.10 12.83 -16.96
C ILE A 133 -13.85 14.17 -16.85
N GLU A 134 -13.17 15.26 -17.19
CA GLU A 134 -13.80 16.59 -17.18
C GLU A 134 -14.94 16.64 -18.21
N ASN A 135 -16.14 17.05 -17.77
CA ASN A 135 -17.38 17.05 -18.58
C ASN A 135 -17.79 15.67 -19.12
N GLY A 136 -17.33 14.59 -18.49
CA GLY A 136 -17.73 13.22 -18.78
C GLY A 136 -18.14 12.48 -17.51
N GLY A 137 -18.07 11.15 -17.55
CA GLY A 137 -18.24 10.30 -16.38
C GLY A 137 -16.92 10.05 -15.65
N SER A 138 -17.00 9.35 -14.53
CA SER A 138 -15.84 8.90 -13.77
C SER A 138 -15.83 7.38 -13.60
N VAL A 139 -14.64 6.81 -13.50
CA VAL A 139 -14.46 5.42 -13.07
C VAL A 139 -13.61 5.40 -11.83
N THR A 140 -14.17 4.84 -10.76
CA THR A 140 -13.48 4.58 -9.50
C THR A 140 -13.20 3.09 -9.39
N VAL A 141 -11.92 2.69 -9.38
CA VAL A 141 -11.55 1.28 -9.20
C VAL A 141 -11.06 1.04 -7.78
N ILE A 142 -11.81 0.24 -7.02
CA ILE A 142 -11.45 -0.22 -5.68
C ILE A 142 -11.09 -1.69 -5.76
N ALA A 143 -9.80 -1.96 -5.69
CA ALA A 143 -9.29 -3.32 -5.81
C ALA A 143 -8.58 -3.78 -4.54
N THR A 144 -8.76 -5.05 -4.20
CA THR A 144 -7.98 -5.72 -3.15
C THR A 144 -6.64 -6.20 -3.72
N ALA A 145 -5.60 -6.13 -2.90
CA ALA A 145 -4.28 -6.69 -3.18
C ALA A 145 -3.83 -7.50 -1.95
N LEU A 146 -3.44 -8.74 -2.19
CA LEU A 146 -2.95 -9.63 -1.15
C LEU A 146 -1.47 -9.36 -0.87
N ILE A 147 -1.14 -9.20 0.40
CA ILE A 147 0.25 -9.11 0.91
C ILE A 147 0.50 -10.21 1.95
N GLU A 148 1.77 -10.43 2.28
CA GLU A 148 2.17 -11.35 3.35
C GLU A 148 1.62 -12.78 3.15
N THR A 149 1.50 -13.20 1.89
CA THR A 149 1.05 -14.55 1.50
C THR A 149 2.19 -15.57 1.53
N GLY A 150 3.43 -15.11 1.70
CA GLY A 150 4.65 -15.90 1.52
C GLY A 150 5.06 -16.09 0.06
N SER A 151 4.33 -15.53 -0.89
CA SER A 151 4.62 -15.61 -2.32
C SER A 151 5.36 -14.35 -2.81
N ARG A 152 6.61 -14.51 -3.25
CA ARG A 152 7.37 -13.41 -3.89
C ARG A 152 6.69 -12.85 -5.14
N MET A 153 5.88 -13.67 -5.82
CA MET A 153 5.08 -13.24 -6.96
C MET A 153 4.03 -12.22 -6.50
N ASP A 154 3.37 -12.44 -5.36
CA ASP A 154 2.35 -11.52 -4.87
C ASP A 154 2.96 -10.20 -4.41
N ASP A 155 4.11 -10.26 -3.74
CA ASP A 155 4.86 -9.06 -3.34
C ASP A 155 5.22 -8.20 -4.55
N TYR A 156 5.71 -8.83 -5.63
CA TYR A 156 6.01 -8.11 -6.88
C TYR A 156 4.76 -7.53 -7.54
N ILE A 157 3.68 -8.32 -7.63
CA ILE A 157 2.41 -7.85 -8.19
C ILE A 157 1.89 -6.64 -7.42
N TYR A 158 1.96 -6.67 -6.09
CA TYR A 158 1.55 -5.56 -5.24
C TYR A 158 2.38 -4.30 -5.51
N GLU A 159 3.71 -4.39 -5.54
CA GLU A 159 4.58 -3.23 -5.80
C GLU A 159 4.31 -2.60 -7.18
N GLU A 160 4.03 -3.41 -8.19
CA GLU A 160 3.64 -2.94 -9.52
C GLU A 160 2.33 -2.12 -9.48
N PHE A 161 1.29 -2.61 -8.81
CA PHE A 161 0.02 -1.89 -8.72
C PHE A 161 0.06 -0.68 -7.77
N LYS A 162 0.87 -0.75 -6.72
CA LYS A 162 1.09 0.37 -5.80
C LYS A 162 1.60 1.61 -6.54
N SER A 163 2.48 1.42 -7.53
CA SER A 163 2.97 2.52 -8.37
C SER A 163 1.88 3.19 -9.21
N THR A 164 0.80 2.46 -9.53
CA THR A 164 -0.30 2.90 -10.39
C THR A 164 -1.39 3.61 -9.60
N GLY A 165 -1.64 3.20 -8.35
CA GLY A 165 -2.72 3.71 -7.52
C GLY A 165 -2.46 5.10 -6.91
N ASN A 166 -3.54 5.75 -6.47
CA ASN A 166 -3.50 7.03 -5.75
C ASN A 166 -4.02 6.95 -4.31
N SER A 167 -4.59 5.82 -3.89
CA SER A 167 -5.13 5.60 -2.54
C SER A 167 -4.85 4.17 -2.07
N GLU A 168 -4.45 4.04 -0.81
CA GLU A 168 -4.13 2.78 -0.14
C GLU A 168 -4.85 2.72 1.22
N ILE A 169 -5.64 1.67 1.42
CA ILE A 169 -6.18 1.27 2.73
C ILE A 169 -5.47 -0.03 3.10
N VAL A 170 -4.60 0.03 4.11
CA VAL A 170 -3.80 -1.11 4.54
C VAL A 170 -4.48 -1.78 5.72
N LEU A 171 -4.77 -3.07 5.59
CA LEU A 171 -5.27 -3.90 6.69
C LEU A 171 -4.11 -4.57 7.43
N ASP A 172 -4.22 -4.62 8.75
CA ASP A 172 -3.18 -5.08 9.65
C ASP A 172 -3.54 -6.45 10.24
N ARG A 173 -2.61 -7.41 10.15
CA ARG A 173 -2.81 -8.76 10.70
C ARG A 173 -2.95 -8.73 12.22
N GLU A 174 -2.17 -7.93 12.92
CA GLU A 174 -2.20 -7.89 14.39
C GLU A 174 -3.53 -7.34 14.91
N LEU A 175 -4.10 -6.34 14.23
CA LEU A 175 -5.45 -5.84 14.52
C LEU A 175 -6.50 -6.95 14.35
N ALA A 176 -6.45 -7.66 13.23
CA ALA A 176 -7.39 -8.73 12.94
C ALA A 176 -7.29 -9.90 13.93
N GLU A 177 -6.07 -10.33 14.29
CA GLU A 177 -5.82 -11.37 15.29
C GLU A 177 -6.29 -10.95 16.69
N ALA A 178 -6.13 -9.67 17.04
CA ALA A 178 -6.65 -9.09 18.27
C ALA A 178 -8.17 -8.82 18.25
N ARG A 179 -8.87 -9.20 17.15
CA ARG A 179 -10.31 -8.98 16.93
C ARG A 179 -10.72 -7.50 17.00
N ILE A 180 -9.84 -6.61 16.57
CA ILE A 180 -10.12 -5.18 16.45
C ILE A 180 -10.50 -4.88 15.00
N TYR A 181 -11.77 -4.51 14.78
CA TYR A 181 -12.29 -4.20 13.46
C TYR A 181 -12.89 -2.77 13.41
N PRO A 182 -12.79 -2.06 12.27
CA PRO A 182 -12.07 -2.47 11.05
C PRO A 182 -10.55 -2.54 11.29
N ALA A 183 -9.90 -3.55 10.73
CA ALA A 183 -8.49 -3.85 10.99
C ALA A 183 -7.54 -2.94 10.17
N ILE A 184 -7.81 -1.63 10.12
CA ILE A 184 -7.09 -0.67 9.26
C ILE A 184 -5.86 -0.13 9.99
N ASN A 185 -4.69 -0.26 9.36
CA ASN A 185 -3.50 0.45 9.78
C ASN A 185 -3.59 1.92 9.33
N ILE A 186 -3.97 2.80 10.26
CA ILE A 186 -4.22 4.23 9.99
C ILE A 186 -2.95 4.94 9.47
N ALA A 187 -1.79 4.61 10.02
CA ALA A 187 -0.53 5.25 9.66
C ALA A 187 -0.03 4.82 8.27
N ALA A 188 -0.26 3.56 7.89
CA ALA A 188 0.11 3.03 6.58
C ALA A 188 -0.91 3.36 5.47
N SER A 189 -2.11 3.83 5.83
CA SER A 189 -3.18 4.17 4.88
C SER A 189 -3.20 5.64 4.52
N GLY A 190 -3.45 5.96 3.25
CA GLY A 190 -3.49 7.34 2.77
C GLY A 190 -3.95 7.48 1.33
N THR A 191 -4.35 8.71 0.98
CA THR A 191 -4.76 9.10 -0.37
C THR A 191 -3.92 10.28 -0.83
N ARG A 192 -3.41 10.22 -2.05
CA ARG A 192 -2.66 11.31 -2.67
C ARG A 192 -3.60 12.48 -2.99
N LYS A 193 -3.15 13.70 -2.75
CA LYS A 193 -3.91 14.93 -2.99
C LYS A 193 -5.28 14.95 -2.30
N GLU A 194 -5.34 14.45 -1.06
CA GLU A 194 -6.59 14.41 -0.29
C GLU A 194 -7.18 15.81 -0.03
N GLU A 195 -6.38 16.87 -0.10
CA GLU A 195 -6.82 18.27 -0.03
C GLU A 195 -7.82 18.68 -1.12
N LEU A 196 -7.98 17.89 -2.18
CA LEU A 196 -9.00 18.11 -3.21
C LEU A 196 -10.37 17.52 -2.82
N LEU A 197 -10.42 16.66 -1.80
CA LEU A 197 -11.61 15.92 -1.38
C LEU A 197 -12.30 16.52 -0.15
N TYR A 198 -11.60 17.38 0.58
CA TYR A 198 -12.05 17.96 1.84
C TYR A 198 -11.86 19.47 1.84
N THR A 199 -12.62 20.16 2.67
CA THR A 199 -12.43 21.60 2.90
C THR A 199 -11.11 21.87 3.66
N PRO A 200 -10.55 23.09 3.58
CA PRO A 200 -9.32 23.43 4.30
C PRO A 200 -9.40 23.22 5.83
N ASP A 201 -10.56 23.45 6.44
CA ASP A 201 -10.78 23.23 7.88
C ASP A 201 -10.80 21.74 8.23
N GLU A 202 -11.49 20.92 7.43
CA GLU A 202 -11.51 19.46 7.60
C GLU A 202 -10.11 18.86 7.46
N ILE A 203 -9.33 19.29 6.45
CA ILE A 203 -7.95 18.84 6.28
C ILE A 203 -7.11 19.17 7.51
N ALA A 204 -7.20 20.40 8.05
CA ALA A 204 -6.44 20.77 9.22
C ALA A 204 -6.75 19.86 10.42
N ARG A 205 -8.03 19.54 10.63
CA ARG A 205 -8.48 18.64 11.71
C ARG A 205 -8.08 17.19 11.48
N LEU A 206 -8.17 16.69 10.24
CA LEU A 206 -7.74 15.35 9.85
C LEU A 206 -6.23 15.18 10.05
N VAL A 207 -5.42 16.19 9.73
CA VAL A 207 -3.97 16.18 9.99
C VAL A 207 -3.68 16.12 11.49
N SER A 208 -4.37 16.92 12.31
CA SER A 208 -4.24 16.84 13.77
C SER A 208 -4.64 15.47 14.31
N LEU A 209 -5.74 14.89 13.82
CA LEU A 209 -6.19 13.54 14.18
C LEU A 209 -5.14 12.49 13.84
N ARG A 210 -4.64 12.51 12.60
CA ARG A 210 -3.62 11.57 12.12
C ARG A 210 -2.35 11.67 12.95
N ARG A 211 -1.90 12.88 13.29
CA ARG A 211 -0.70 13.06 14.11
C ARG A 211 -0.89 12.51 15.52
N TRP A 212 -2.03 12.76 16.16
CA TRP A 212 -2.37 12.17 17.46
C TRP A 212 -2.35 10.63 17.41
N LEU A 213 -2.94 10.04 16.36
CA LEU A 213 -2.99 8.58 16.18
C LEU A 213 -1.62 7.97 15.84
N SER A 214 -0.74 8.72 15.18
CA SER A 214 0.58 8.22 14.73
C SER A 214 1.57 7.94 15.87
N GLY A 215 1.34 8.48 17.07
CA GLY A 215 2.25 8.32 18.21
C GLY A 215 2.20 6.95 18.90
N GLY A 216 1.21 6.10 18.56
CA GLY A 216 0.98 4.79 19.19
C GLY A 216 1.19 3.60 18.25
N SER A 217 1.10 2.39 18.80
CA SER A 217 1.00 1.16 17.99
C SER A 217 -0.30 1.14 17.18
N PRO A 218 -0.40 0.36 16.08
CA PRO A 218 -1.63 0.25 15.29
C PRO A 218 -2.85 -0.11 16.15
N GLN A 219 -2.69 -1.00 17.13
CA GLN A 219 -3.75 -1.37 18.09
C GLN A 219 -4.19 -0.18 18.96
N ALA A 220 -3.25 0.58 19.51
CA ALA A 220 -3.56 1.74 20.35
C ALA A 220 -4.26 2.83 19.53
N ALA A 221 -3.77 3.10 18.31
CA ALA A 221 -4.36 4.05 17.39
C ALA A 221 -5.80 3.67 17.03
N MET A 222 -6.04 2.43 16.59
CA MET A 222 -7.38 1.98 16.22
C MET A 222 -8.37 2.02 17.39
N ARG A 223 -7.97 1.56 18.58
CA ARG A 223 -8.82 1.66 19.79
C ARG A 223 -9.10 3.11 20.18
N GLY A 224 -8.10 3.99 20.05
CA GLY A 224 -8.25 5.42 20.29
C GLY A 224 -9.28 6.04 19.35
N LEU A 225 -9.19 5.75 18.05
CA LEU A 225 -10.13 6.21 17.04
C LEU A 225 -11.55 5.69 17.30
N LEU A 226 -11.72 4.38 17.54
CA LEU A 226 -13.02 3.79 17.84
C LEU A 226 -13.68 4.44 19.06
N LYS A 227 -12.90 4.73 20.12
CA LYS A 227 -13.41 5.42 21.30
C LYS A 227 -13.85 6.86 21.03
N LEU A 228 -13.28 7.53 20.03
CA LEU A 228 -13.74 8.85 19.60
C LEU A 228 -15.04 8.72 18.80
N ILE A 229 -15.09 7.79 17.85
CA ILE A 229 -16.28 7.50 17.03
C ILE A 229 -17.47 7.16 17.94
N ASP A 230 -17.29 6.27 18.92
CA ASP A 230 -18.36 5.87 19.87
C ASP A 230 -18.95 7.04 20.68
N LYS A 231 -18.22 8.15 20.80
CA LYS A 231 -18.65 9.33 21.57
C LYS A 231 -19.33 10.39 20.72
N THR A 232 -19.36 10.21 19.41
CA THR A 232 -19.82 11.22 18.45
C THR A 232 -20.86 10.61 17.52
N PRO A 233 -21.96 11.33 17.22
CA PRO A 233 -23.01 10.79 16.36
C PRO A 233 -22.57 10.65 14.90
N ASP A 234 -21.64 11.48 14.44
CA ASP A 234 -21.17 11.53 13.06
C ASP A 234 -19.73 12.06 12.96
N ASN A 235 -19.15 11.92 11.76
CA ASN A 235 -17.78 12.35 11.48
C ASN A 235 -17.61 13.87 11.56
N ALA A 236 -18.64 14.65 11.21
CA ALA A 236 -18.57 16.11 11.27
C ALA A 236 -18.42 16.59 12.73
N THR A 237 -19.21 16.03 13.64
CA THR A 237 -19.13 16.30 15.09
C THR A 237 -17.80 15.84 15.66
N LEU A 238 -17.29 14.69 15.21
CA LEU A 238 -15.96 14.21 15.58
C LEU A 238 -14.87 15.21 15.20
N LEU A 239 -14.83 15.64 13.93
CA LEU A 239 -13.83 16.61 13.46
C LEU A 239 -13.97 17.96 14.17
N GLN A 240 -15.18 18.42 14.43
CA GLN A 240 -15.43 19.66 15.17
C GLN A 240 -14.93 19.59 16.61
N ALA A 241 -15.09 18.44 17.28
CA ALA A 241 -14.61 18.21 18.64
C ALA A 241 -13.07 18.18 18.72
N LEU A 242 -12.38 17.88 17.62
CA LEU A 242 -10.93 17.97 17.52
C LEU A 242 -10.52 19.43 17.36
N ASN A 243 -9.98 20.01 18.43
CA ASN A 243 -9.50 21.39 18.39
C ASN A 243 -8.17 21.45 17.61
N PRO A 244 -8.07 22.16 16.46
CA PRO A 244 -6.81 22.26 15.72
C PRO A 244 -5.70 22.95 16.53
N ALA A 245 -6.07 23.65 17.62
CA ALA A 245 -5.17 24.35 18.52
C ALA A 245 -4.53 23.49 19.62
N TYR A 246 -4.72 22.16 19.64
CA TYR A 246 -4.18 21.30 20.71
C TYR A 246 -2.63 21.24 20.77
N GLU A 247 -1.92 21.90 19.85
CA GLU A 247 -0.45 21.90 19.77
C GLU A 247 0.25 23.21 20.11
N ALA A 248 -0.45 24.29 20.42
CA ALA A 248 0.23 25.54 20.82
C ALA A 248 0.82 25.49 22.25
N LYS A 249 0.74 24.36 22.97
CA LYS A 249 1.16 24.27 24.39
C LYS A 249 2.37 23.39 24.71
N GLU A 250 2.93 22.64 23.75
CA GLU A 250 4.09 21.77 24.05
C GLU A 250 5.47 22.34 23.62
N THR A 251 5.53 23.50 22.96
CA THR A 251 6.80 24.10 22.53
C THR A 251 7.30 25.29 23.36
N THR A 252 6.58 25.72 24.40
CA THR A 252 7.01 26.83 25.29
C THR A 252 7.29 26.36 26.71
N ALA A 253 8.26 25.47 26.89
CA ALA A 253 8.88 25.25 28.20
C ALA A 253 10.34 24.78 28.05
N LYS A 254 11.24 25.72 27.74
CA LYS A 254 12.67 25.55 28.04
C LYS A 254 13.19 26.87 28.62
N PRO A 255 13.69 26.91 29.86
CA PRO A 255 14.20 28.16 30.43
C PRO A 255 15.52 28.53 29.75
N ALA A 256 15.67 29.82 29.46
CA ALA A 256 16.82 30.42 28.84
C ALA A 256 18.12 30.10 29.60
N ARG A 257 19.11 29.53 28.90
CA ARG A 257 20.50 29.48 29.38
C ARG A 257 21.07 30.90 29.34
N GLN A 258 21.52 31.38 30.49
CA GLN A 258 22.25 32.64 30.64
C GLN A 258 23.51 32.64 29.78
N SER A 259 23.65 33.69 28.97
CA SER A 259 24.82 34.01 28.17
C SER A 259 25.94 34.59 29.03
N THR A 260 27.11 33.95 29.08
CA THR A 260 28.35 34.55 29.57
C THR A 260 28.94 35.50 28.51
N PRO A 261 29.47 36.69 28.89
CA PRO A 261 29.98 37.67 27.92
C PRO A 261 31.42 37.35 27.45
N PRO A 262 31.85 37.89 26.29
CA PRO A 262 33.14 37.56 25.69
C PRO A 262 34.29 38.31 26.38
N ARG A 263 35.38 37.61 26.67
CA ARG A 263 36.59 38.16 27.27
C ARG A 263 37.53 38.66 26.17
N LYS A 264 37.84 39.96 26.20
CA LYS A 264 38.82 40.62 25.30
C LYS A 264 40.25 40.17 25.59
N SER A 265 41.03 40.12 24.51
CA SER A 265 42.46 39.83 24.43
C SER A 265 43.34 40.79 25.24
N SER A 266 44.35 40.26 25.93
CA SER A 266 45.55 41.01 26.32
C SER A 266 46.80 40.20 26.04
N THR A 267 47.64 40.79 25.20
CA THR A 267 49.01 40.43 24.80
C THR A 267 50.00 40.44 25.95
N ARG A 268 50.88 39.42 26.06
CA ARG A 268 52.36 39.58 26.12
C ARG A 268 53.13 38.25 26.27
N ALA A 269 54.06 38.06 25.33
CA ALA A 269 55.49 37.71 25.47
C ALA A 269 55.98 36.39 26.13
N GLY A 270 56.92 35.73 25.43
CA GLY A 270 57.90 34.76 25.96
C GLY A 270 57.90 33.43 25.19
N SER A 271 58.59 33.29 24.06
CA SER A 271 60.03 32.94 23.86
C SER A 271 60.37 31.43 23.86
N ASN A 272 61.25 31.07 22.90
CA ASN A 272 62.02 29.82 22.68
C ASN A 272 61.32 28.65 21.95
N GLN A 273 61.72 28.22 20.73
CA GLN A 273 63.01 27.81 20.11
C GLN A 273 63.15 26.27 20.01
N GLY A 274 63.58 25.79 18.82
CA GLY A 274 64.11 24.43 18.54
C GLY A 274 63.24 23.64 17.55
N LYS A 275 63.58 23.53 16.24
CA LYS A 275 64.43 22.50 15.57
C LYS A 275 63.92 21.07 15.84
N GLU A 276 63.74 20.12 14.91
CA GLU A 276 64.42 19.76 13.66
C GLU A 276 63.59 18.65 12.94
N LYS A 277 63.82 18.39 11.64
CA LYS A 277 63.20 17.30 10.84
C LYS A 277 64.03 15.97 10.93
N PRO A 278 63.90 14.97 10.02
CA PRO A 278 63.09 13.75 10.15
C PRO A 278 63.94 12.45 10.03
N THR A 279 63.39 11.27 10.35
CA THR A 279 64.02 9.99 9.96
C THR A 279 63.02 8.89 9.58
N LYS A 280 63.36 8.25 8.44
CA LYS A 280 62.79 7.06 7.82
C LYS A 280 62.99 5.81 8.70
N ALA A 281 62.14 4.78 8.55
CA ALA A 281 62.46 3.55 7.78
C ALA A 281 61.66 2.30 8.18
N LYS A 282 61.27 1.55 7.13
CA LYS A 282 61.14 0.07 6.98
C LYS A 282 59.91 -0.60 7.62
N ARG A 283 58.99 -1.13 6.79
CA ARG A 283 58.98 -2.49 6.13
C ARG A 283 58.86 -3.59 7.19
N THR A 284 57.87 -4.50 7.15
CA THR A 284 57.79 -5.60 6.17
C THR A 284 56.45 -6.37 6.26
N LEU A 285 55.84 -6.70 5.11
CA LEU A 285 55.61 -8.05 4.53
C LEU A 285 54.33 -8.78 4.98
N THR A 286 53.39 -8.97 4.04
CA THR A 286 52.65 -10.24 3.84
C THR A 286 52.20 -10.36 2.39
N SER A 287 52.57 -11.46 1.74
CA SER A 287 52.04 -12.01 0.47
C SER A 287 52.78 -13.35 0.21
N PRO A 288 52.29 -14.30 -0.62
CA PRO A 288 50.92 -14.66 -1.00
C PRO A 288 50.62 -16.18 -0.80
N ALA A 289 49.37 -16.51 -1.12
CA ALA A 289 48.82 -17.85 -1.28
C ALA A 289 49.56 -18.71 -2.33
N THR A 290 49.70 -20.00 -2.03
CA THR A 290 50.17 -21.06 -2.93
C THR A 290 48.99 -21.93 -3.38
N ALA A 291 48.77 -21.99 -4.69
CA ALA A 291 47.88 -22.92 -5.37
C ALA A 291 48.67 -24.11 -5.94
N ARG A 292 48.17 -25.34 -5.72
CA ARG A 292 48.39 -26.58 -6.51
C ARG A 292 47.77 -27.74 -5.72
N ALA A 293 47.21 -28.84 -6.25
CA ALA A 293 46.65 -29.25 -7.54
C ALA A 293 46.22 -30.73 -7.38
N ARG A 294 45.31 -31.21 -8.26
CA ARG A 294 45.01 -32.62 -8.62
C ARG A 294 44.12 -33.40 -7.61
N ARG A 295 43.16 -34.23 -8.02
CA ARG A 295 43.15 -35.19 -9.15
C ARG A 295 41.72 -35.66 -9.47
N ALA A 296 41.46 -35.91 -10.76
CA ALA A 296 40.24 -36.54 -11.27
C ALA A 296 40.39 -38.07 -11.44
N LYS A 297 39.31 -38.83 -11.25
CA LYS A 297 38.76 -39.82 -12.21
C LYS A 297 37.45 -40.47 -11.67
N PRO A 298 36.51 -40.85 -12.56
CA PRO A 298 35.21 -41.40 -12.22
C PRO A 298 35.22 -42.95 -12.18
N LYS A 299 34.25 -43.56 -11.47
CA LYS A 299 33.87 -44.97 -11.63
C LYS A 299 32.39 -45.10 -11.96
N THR A 300 32.16 -45.98 -12.91
CA THR A 300 30.91 -46.38 -13.55
C THR A 300 30.21 -47.55 -12.84
N LYS A 301 28.93 -47.72 -13.22
CA LYS A 301 28.11 -48.94 -13.34
C LYS A 301 27.29 -49.46 -12.14
N LYS A 302 25.98 -49.61 -12.46
CA LYS A 302 25.02 -50.72 -12.18
C LYS A 302 24.70 -51.00 -10.70
N ASP A 303 23.47 -51.17 -10.26
CA ASP A 303 22.17 -51.50 -10.89
C ASP A 303 21.05 -50.58 -10.36
#